data_AF-A0A6P3V9E2-F1
#
_entry.id   AF-A0A6P3V9E2-F1
#
_cell.length_a   1.000
_cell.length_b   1.000
_cell.length_c   1.000
_cell.angle_alpha   90.00
_cell.angle_beta   90.00
_cell.angle_gamma   90.00
#
_symmetry.space_group_name_H-M   'P 1'
#
loop_
_entity.id
_entity.type
_entity.pdbx_description
1 polymer ?
#
loop_
_entity_poly.entity_id
_entity_poly.type
_entity_poly.pdbx_seq_one_letter_code
_entity_poly.pdbx_strand_id
1 'polypeptide(L)'
;GALFITPSSHPSLTFERYKVSFGKERIQGVIKDFVLTWLENRPSPSTLWRFYQEMAKVIKDFHMVSREMCDGVLKNEKLMEKLKKGKFEVLLSDPVFPCGDIVALKLGIPFIYSLRFSPASNVEKHCGKVPYPPSYVPAILSELTDQMTFADRVRNFISYHLQDYMFETLWKPWDSYYSKEL
;
A
#
# COMPACT_ATOMS: atom_id res chain seq x y z
N GLY A 1 14.76 10.85 -6.52
CA GLY A 1 15.91 9.95 -6.68
C GLY A 1 15.47 8.54 -6.34
N ALA A 2 15.91 7.53 -7.09
CA ALA A 2 15.74 6.14 -6.70
C ALA A 2 16.97 5.72 -5.88
N LEU A 3 16.77 5.13 -4.70
CA LEU A 3 17.85 4.56 -3.91
C LEU A 3 18.12 3.15 -4.45
N PHE A 4 19.21 2.97 -5.18
CA PHE A 4 19.61 1.66 -5.68
C PHE A 4 20.43 0.96 -4.61
N ILE A 5 19.83 -0.02 -3.93
CA ILE A 5 20.54 -0.89 -2.99
C ILE A 5 21.24 -1.97 -3.82
N THR A 6 22.56 -1.88 -3.96
CA THR A 6 23.35 -2.92 -4.63
C THR A 6 23.32 -4.18 -3.77
N PRO A 7 22.85 -5.34 -4.29
CA PRO A 7 22.85 -6.58 -3.52
C PRO A 7 24.30 -6.99 -3.21
N SER A 8 24.70 -6.91 -1.95
CA SER A 8 26.00 -7.43 -1.49
C SER A 8 25.89 -8.93 -1.23
N SER A 9 26.99 -9.68 -1.44
CA SER A 9 27.09 -11.10 -1.10
C SER A 9 26.92 -11.39 0.40
N HIS A 10 27.15 -10.39 1.26
CA HIS A 10 26.93 -10.42 2.70
C HIS A 10 26.10 -9.21 3.14
N PRO A 11 24.77 -9.21 2.93
CA PRO A 11 23.95 -8.11 3.39
C PRO A 11 24.01 -8.07 4.92
N SER A 12 24.20 -6.89 5.51
CA SER A 12 24.07 -6.66 6.96
C SER A 12 22.62 -6.79 7.46
N LEU A 13 21.71 -7.26 6.60
CA LEU A 13 20.29 -7.44 6.86
C LEU A 13 20.03 -8.81 7.47
N THR A 14 19.39 -8.82 8.63
CA THR A 14 18.88 -10.04 9.24
C THR A 14 17.44 -10.24 8.81
N PHE A 15 17.14 -11.37 8.17
CA PHE A 15 15.79 -11.71 7.73
C PHE A 15 15.06 -12.54 8.77
N GLU A 16 13.90 -12.05 9.21
CA GLU A 16 12.99 -12.80 10.08
C GLU A 16 11.86 -13.40 9.27
N ARG A 17 11.68 -14.71 9.42
CA ARG A 17 10.59 -15.46 8.78
C ARG A 17 9.58 -15.86 9.83
N TYR A 18 8.31 -15.61 9.53
CA TYR A 18 7.19 -15.99 10.38
C TYR A 18 6.15 -16.73 9.54
N LYS A 19 5.32 -17.52 10.23
CA LYS A 19 4.23 -18.27 9.59
C LYS A 19 3.01 -17.37 9.45
N VAL A 20 2.31 -17.50 8.34
CA VAL A 20 1.01 -16.89 8.05
C VAL A 20 -0.01 -17.99 7.76
N SER A 21 -1.29 -17.65 7.76
CA SER A 21 -2.40 -18.59 7.56
C SER A 21 -2.54 -19.14 6.13
N PHE A 22 -1.80 -18.59 5.16
CA PHE A 22 -1.92 -18.92 3.75
C PHE A 22 -0.58 -19.34 3.12
N GLY A 23 -0.64 -20.05 2.00
CA GLY A 23 0.53 -20.43 1.22
C GLY A 23 1.01 -19.31 0.30
N LYS A 24 2.27 -19.40 -0.16
CA LYS A 24 2.89 -18.42 -1.08
C LYS A 24 2.04 -18.15 -2.34
N GLU A 25 1.23 -19.12 -2.76
CA GLU A 25 0.38 -19.02 -3.95
C GLU A 25 -0.70 -17.95 -3.82
N ARG A 26 -1.14 -17.64 -2.59
CA ARG A 26 -2.10 -16.56 -2.35
C ARG A 26 -1.50 -15.19 -2.67
N ILE A 27 -0.24 -14.96 -2.29
CA ILE A 27 0.48 -13.71 -2.60
C ILE A 27 0.76 -13.63 -4.10
N GLN A 28 1.22 -14.72 -4.71
CA GLN A 28 1.45 -14.77 -6.15
C GLN A 28 0.18 -14.51 -6.95
N GLY A 29 -0.96 -15.07 -6.51
CA GLY A 29 -2.27 -14.81 -7.07
C GLY A 29 -2.65 -13.33 -7.01
N VAL A 30 -2.58 -12.70 -5.84
CA VAL A 30 -2.91 -11.27 -5.68
C VAL A 30 -2.02 -10.38 -6.56
N ILE A 31 -0.71 -10.65 -6.62
CA ILE A 31 0.21 -9.90 -7.49
C ILE A 31 -0.16 -10.08 -8.96
N LYS A 32 -0.42 -11.33 -9.38
CA LYS A 32 -0.81 -11.64 -10.75
C LYS A 32 -2.13 -10.97 -11.12
N ASP A 33 -3.13 -11.05 -10.26
CA ASP A 33 -4.45 -10.46 -10.47
C ASP A 33 -4.37 -8.94 -10.57
N PHE A 34 -3.53 -8.29 -9.76
CA PHE A 34 -3.28 -6.85 -9.86
C PHE A 34 -2.70 -6.46 -11.22
N VAL A 35 -1.64 -7.16 -11.65
CA VAL A 35 -0.96 -6.87 -12.92
C VAL A 35 -1.90 -7.16 -14.11
N LEU A 36 -2.58 -8.30 -14.12
CA LEU A 36 -3.50 -8.67 -15.20
C LEU A 36 -4.71 -7.74 -15.24
N THR A 37 -5.31 -7.43 -14.10
CA THR A 37 -6.46 -6.51 -14.04
C THR A 37 -6.09 -5.15 -14.63
N TRP A 38 -4.90 -4.62 -14.28
CA TRP A 38 -4.42 -3.37 -14.85
C TRP A 38 -4.17 -3.47 -16.36
N LEU A 39 -3.54 -4.55 -16.84
CA LEU A 39 -3.24 -4.76 -18.26
C LEU A 39 -4.51 -4.95 -19.12
N GLU A 40 -5.50 -5.68 -18.62
CA GLU A 40 -6.73 -6.02 -19.34
C GLU A 40 -7.76 -4.89 -19.30
N ASN A 41 -7.75 -4.07 -18.25
CA ASN A 41 -8.71 -2.98 -18.05
C ASN A 41 -8.04 -1.60 -18.10
N ARG A 42 -6.94 -1.44 -18.86
CA ARG A 42 -6.19 -0.19 -18.95
C ARG A 42 -7.10 1.04 -19.03
N PRO A 43 -6.86 2.08 -18.22
CA PRO A 43 -7.77 3.21 -18.11
C PRO A 43 -7.75 4.07 -19.37
N SER A 44 -8.86 4.07 -20.08
CA SER A 44 -9.17 4.91 -21.23
C SER A 44 -10.52 5.60 -20.98
N PRO A 45 -10.93 6.58 -21.80
CA PRO A 45 -12.23 7.23 -21.64
C PRO A 45 -13.42 6.27 -21.53
N SER A 46 -13.40 5.12 -22.23
CA SER A 46 -14.49 4.13 -22.21
C SER A 46 -14.34 3.06 -21.13
N THR A 47 -13.13 2.81 -20.64
CA THR A 47 -12.83 1.73 -19.68
C THR A 47 -12.61 2.25 -18.25
N LEU A 48 -12.56 3.57 -18.03
CA LEU A 48 -12.22 4.20 -16.76
C LEU A 48 -13.03 3.65 -15.57
N TRP A 49 -14.35 3.59 -15.73
CA TRP A 49 -15.23 3.09 -14.68
C TRP A 49 -14.98 1.62 -14.36
N ARG A 50 -14.90 0.78 -15.41
CA ARG A 50 -14.62 -0.65 -15.28
C ARG A 50 -13.26 -0.91 -14.63
N PHE A 51 -12.24 -0.13 -15.00
CA PHE A 51 -10.91 -0.19 -14.40
C PHE A 51 -10.98 -0.06 -12.89
N TYR A 52 -11.60 1.02 -12.38
CA TYR A 52 -11.68 1.24 -10.94
C TYR A 52 -12.55 0.21 -10.22
N GLN A 53 -13.62 -0.27 -10.85
CA GLN A 53 -14.44 -1.35 -10.27
C GLN A 53 -13.66 -2.66 -10.11
N GLU A 54 -12.90 -3.08 -11.12
CA GLU A 54 -12.10 -4.31 -11.03
C GLU A 54 -10.90 -4.14 -10.09
N MET A 55 -10.22 -2.99 -10.15
CA MET A 55 -9.12 -2.67 -9.24
C MET A 55 -9.56 -2.65 -7.78
N ALA A 56 -10.77 -2.16 -7.48
CA ALA A 56 -11.30 -2.18 -6.11
C ALA A 56 -11.41 -3.60 -5.53
N LYS A 57 -11.78 -4.59 -6.36
CA LYS A 57 -11.85 -5.99 -5.94
C LYS A 57 -10.46 -6.54 -5.61
N VAL A 58 -9.48 -6.28 -6.47
CA VAL A 58 -8.11 -6.76 -6.25
C VAL A 58 -7.47 -6.08 -5.03
N ILE A 59 -7.66 -4.77 -4.85
CA ILE A 59 -7.14 -4.06 -3.69
C ILE A 59 -7.83 -4.54 -2.40
N LYS A 60 -9.13 -4.87 -2.44
CA LYS A 60 -9.80 -5.50 -1.30
C LYS A 60 -9.14 -6.82 -0.91
N ASP A 61 -8.83 -7.67 -1.88
CA ASP A 61 -8.14 -8.94 -1.67
C ASP A 61 -6.74 -8.75 -1.10
N PHE A 62 -6.01 -7.75 -1.60
CA PHE A 62 -4.73 -7.33 -1.07
C PHE A 62 -4.82 -6.86 0.40
N HIS A 63 -5.84 -6.07 0.75
CA HIS A 63 -6.08 -5.63 2.14
C HIS A 63 -6.39 -6.82 3.07
N MET A 64 -7.13 -7.83 2.59
CA MET A 64 -7.39 -9.05 3.38
C MET A 64 -6.11 -9.82 3.68
N VAL A 65 -5.27 -10.04 2.67
CA VAL A 65 -3.99 -10.73 2.82
C VAL A 65 -3.04 -9.94 3.73
N SER A 66 -3.01 -8.61 3.59
CA SER A 66 -2.21 -7.74 4.45
C SER A 66 -2.60 -7.84 5.93
N ARG A 67 -3.91 -7.95 6.24
CA ARG A 67 -4.37 -8.20 7.62
C ARG A 67 -3.92 -9.56 8.15
N GLU A 68 -4.01 -10.60 7.34
CA GLU A 68 -3.54 -11.95 7.74
C GLU A 68 -2.02 -11.97 7.97
N MET A 69 -1.25 -11.22 7.17
CA MET A 69 0.18 -11.02 7.41
C MET A 69 0.44 -10.27 8.71
N CYS A 70 -0.36 -9.24 9.01
CA CYS A 70 -0.23 -8.48 10.25
C CYS A 70 -0.56 -9.35 11.47
N ASP A 71 -1.63 -10.13 11.41
CA ASP A 71 -1.99 -11.13 12.42
C ASP A 71 -0.85 -12.13 12.67
N GLY A 72 -0.17 -12.57 11.61
CA GLY A 72 0.98 -13.47 11.70
C GLY A 72 2.17 -12.88 12.46
N VAL A 73 2.28 -11.55 12.54
CA VAL A 73 3.27 -10.84 13.37
C VAL A 73 2.72 -10.61 14.77
N LEU A 74 1.58 -9.93 14.88
CA LEU A 74 1.02 -9.45 16.15
C LEU A 74 0.65 -10.59 17.09
N LYS A 75 0.11 -11.70 16.57
CA LYS A 75 -0.28 -12.88 17.37
C LYS A 75 0.89 -13.83 17.65
N ASN A 76 2.06 -13.56 17.06
CA ASN A 76 3.24 -14.39 17.27
C ASN A 76 4.06 -13.83 18.44
N GLU A 77 3.71 -14.25 19.65
CA GLU A 77 4.35 -13.81 20.90
C GLU A 77 5.88 -14.00 20.88
N LYS A 78 6.35 -15.13 20.33
CA LYS A 78 7.79 -15.41 20.24
C LYS A 78 8.51 -14.41 19.35
N LEU A 79 7.88 -14.01 18.24
CA LEU A 79 8.43 -12.99 17.35
C LEU A 79 8.39 -11.62 18.01
N MET A 80 7.27 -11.21 18.61
CA MET A 80 7.15 -9.91 19.26
C MET A 80 8.15 -9.75 20.43
N GLU A 81 8.33 -10.80 21.23
CA GLU A 81 9.37 -10.83 22.28
C GLU A 81 10.78 -10.75 21.72
N LYS A 82 11.06 -11.44 20.61
CA LYS A 82 12.35 -11.35 19.93
C LYS A 82 12.61 -9.93 19.41
N LEU A 83 11.61 -9.31 18.77
CA LEU A 83 11.71 -7.94 18.27
C LEU A 83 11.95 -6.94 19.41
N LYS A 84 11.25 -7.09 20.53
CA LYS A 84 11.44 -6.27 21.74
C LYS A 84 12.85 -6.41 22.32
N LYS A 85 13.38 -7.64 22.39
CA LYS A 85 14.75 -7.91 22.86
C LYS A 85 15.82 -7.39 21.91
N GLY A 86 15.49 -7.21 20.63
CA GLY A 86 16.37 -6.65 19.61
C GLY A 86 16.78 -5.20 19.85
N LYS A 87 16.08 -4.47 20.73
CA LYS A 87 16.36 -3.06 21.08
C LYS A 87 16.53 -2.16 19.85
N PHE A 88 15.68 -2.36 18.84
CA PHE A 88 15.62 -1.48 17.69
C PHE A 88 15.25 -0.05 18.13
N GLU A 89 15.85 0.95 17.51
CA GLU A 89 15.59 2.36 17.84
C GLU A 89 14.52 2.99 16.95
N VAL A 90 14.29 2.42 15.76
CA VAL A 90 13.34 2.92 14.76
C VAL A 90 12.83 1.78 13.89
N LEU A 91 11.57 1.87 13.48
CA LEU A 91 10.96 0.98 12.50
C LEU A 91 10.76 1.71 11.16
N LEU A 92 11.26 1.14 10.07
CA LEU A 92 10.97 1.62 8.72
C LEU A 92 9.87 0.76 8.10
N SER A 93 8.80 1.38 7.62
CA SER A 93 7.65 0.67 7.02
C SER A 93 7.21 1.33 5.71
N ASP A 94 6.70 0.52 4.78
CA ASP A 94 5.94 1.01 3.63
C ASP A 94 4.44 0.87 3.96
N PRO A 95 3.67 1.99 4.03
CA PRO A 95 2.26 1.95 4.42
C PRO A 95 1.35 1.32 3.36
N VAL A 96 1.87 0.91 2.19
CA VAL A 96 1.15 0.03 1.27
C VAL A 96 0.78 -1.29 1.96
N PHE A 97 1.60 -1.80 2.89
CA PHE A 97 1.26 -2.93 3.75
C PHE A 97 1.07 -2.46 5.20
N PRO A 98 -0.17 -2.18 5.63
CA PRO A 98 -0.43 -1.68 6.97
C PRO A 98 -0.09 -2.77 8.00
N CYS A 99 0.63 -2.41 9.06
CA CYS A 99 0.94 -3.20 10.27
C CYS A 99 2.17 -2.63 10.99
N GLY A 100 3.14 -2.12 10.23
CA GLY A 100 4.46 -1.76 10.74
C GLY A 100 4.40 -0.70 11.84
N ASP A 101 3.50 0.25 11.71
CA ASP A 101 3.13 1.22 12.73
C ASP A 101 2.55 0.58 13.99
N ILE A 102 1.61 -0.37 13.88
CA ILE A 102 1.07 -1.10 15.05
C ILE A 102 2.19 -1.85 15.77
N VAL A 103 3.08 -2.50 15.01
CA VAL A 103 4.26 -3.17 15.57
C VAL A 103 5.17 -2.17 16.30
N ALA A 104 5.46 -1.02 15.68
CA ALA A 104 6.29 0.02 16.30
C ALA A 104 5.67 0.55 17.60
N LEU A 105 4.36 0.80 17.60
CA LEU A 105 3.61 1.25 18.77
C LEU A 105 3.68 0.21 19.90
N LYS A 106 3.50 -1.07 19.60
CA LYS A 106 3.64 -2.16 20.60
C LYS A 106 5.07 -2.33 21.13
N LEU A 107 6.07 -2.03 20.30
CA LEU A 107 7.48 -2.05 20.70
C LEU A 107 7.90 -0.79 21.47
N GLY A 108 7.10 0.29 21.42
CA GLY A 108 7.40 1.57 22.05
C GLY A 108 8.49 2.37 21.34
N ILE A 109 8.61 2.22 20.02
CA ILE A 109 9.65 2.86 19.20
C ILE A 109 9.03 3.75 18.11
N PRO A 110 9.71 4.83 17.67
CA PRO A 110 9.26 5.60 16.53
C PRO A 110 9.27 4.77 15.24
N PHE A 111 8.39 5.13 14.31
CA PHE A 111 8.41 4.58 12.96
C PHE A 111 8.53 5.67 11.90
N ILE A 112 9.09 5.31 10.76
CA ILE A 112 9.23 6.15 9.57
C ILE A 112 8.52 5.43 8.43
N TYR A 113 7.67 6.15 7.72
CA TYR A 113 7.09 5.67 6.47
C TYR A 113 7.98 6.01 5.27
N SER A 114 8.30 5.00 4.48
CA SER A 114 8.86 5.16 3.14
C SER A 114 7.82 4.72 2.13
N LEU A 115 7.17 5.68 1.49
CA LEU A 115 6.13 5.45 0.50
C LEU A 115 6.57 6.02 -0.85
N ARG A 116 6.41 5.22 -1.91
CA ARG A 116 6.68 5.69 -3.29
C ARG A 116 5.46 6.35 -3.91
N PHE A 117 4.30 5.72 -3.78
CA PHE A 117 3.03 6.24 -4.27
C PHE A 117 1.87 5.60 -3.49
N SER A 118 0.76 6.31 -3.34
CA SER A 118 -0.55 5.72 -3.07
C SER A 118 -1.57 6.14 -4.14
N PRO A 119 -2.63 5.35 -4.40
CA PRO A 119 -3.70 5.79 -5.27
C PRO A 119 -4.39 7.06 -4.72
N ALA A 120 -4.82 7.93 -5.65
CA ALA A 120 -5.22 9.33 -5.43
C ALA A 120 -4.17 10.20 -4.72
N SER A 121 -2.97 9.68 -4.47
CA SER A 121 -1.97 10.31 -3.59
C SER A 121 -2.55 10.61 -2.20
N ASN A 122 -3.45 9.74 -1.73
CA ASN A 122 -4.23 9.99 -0.53
C ASN A 122 -3.33 10.10 0.71
N VAL A 123 -2.38 9.18 0.88
CA VAL A 123 -1.43 9.21 2.00
C VAL A 123 -0.50 10.43 1.90
N GLU A 124 -0.02 10.77 0.70
CA GLU A 124 0.85 11.91 0.45
C GLU A 124 0.15 13.24 0.73
N LYS A 125 -1.11 13.37 0.31
CA LYS A 125 -1.95 14.56 0.52
C LYS A 125 -2.36 14.72 1.98
N HIS A 126 -2.82 13.65 2.62
CA HIS A 126 -3.41 13.72 3.96
C HIS A 126 -2.38 13.58 5.08
N CYS A 127 -1.41 12.67 4.94
CA CYS A 127 -0.34 12.45 5.93
C CYS A 127 0.91 13.25 5.60
N GLY A 128 1.36 13.22 4.34
CA GLY A 128 2.57 13.94 3.89
C GLY A 128 2.37 15.44 3.70
N LYS A 129 1.12 15.93 3.68
CA LYS A 129 0.75 17.32 3.39
C LYS A 129 1.34 17.85 2.06
N VAL A 130 1.59 16.94 1.12
CA VAL A 130 2.12 17.29 -0.21
C VAL A 130 0.97 17.71 -1.13
N PRO A 131 1.04 18.86 -1.80
CA PRO A 131 0.01 19.26 -2.75
C PRO A 131 0.02 18.35 -3.98
N TYR A 132 -1.13 17.77 -4.30
CA TYR A 132 -1.35 16.92 -5.49
C TYR A 132 -2.52 17.45 -6.32
N PRO A 133 -2.31 18.52 -7.10
CA PRO A 133 -3.38 19.08 -7.91
C PRO A 133 -3.61 18.25 -9.18
N PRO A 134 -4.86 17.83 -9.42
CA PRO A 134 -5.21 16.96 -10.56
C PRO A 134 -5.07 17.66 -11.91
N SER A 135 -4.84 18.97 -11.96
CA SER A 135 -4.65 19.69 -13.21
C SER A 135 -3.29 19.41 -13.86
N TYR A 136 -2.26 19.02 -13.12
CA TYR A 136 -0.92 18.75 -13.67
C TYR A 136 -0.22 17.52 -13.08
N VAL A 137 -0.77 16.90 -12.02
CA VAL A 137 -0.22 15.64 -11.49
C VAL A 137 -1.11 14.47 -11.90
N PRO A 138 -0.62 13.54 -12.74
CA PRO A 138 -1.42 12.41 -13.21
C PRO A 138 -1.78 11.46 -12.06
N ALA A 139 -3.02 10.97 -12.07
CA ALA A 139 -3.50 9.97 -11.13
C ALA A 139 -2.69 8.70 -11.30
N ILE A 140 -2.31 8.07 -10.20
CA ILE A 140 -1.51 6.85 -10.23
C ILE A 140 -2.26 5.76 -11.00
N LEU A 141 -1.54 5.02 -11.84
CA LEU A 141 -2.05 3.97 -12.75
C LEU A 141 -2.94 4.45 -13.92
N SER A 142 -3.13 5.76 -14.13
CA SER A 142 -4.03 6.31 -15.18
C SER A 142 -3.48 6.37 -16.61
N GLU A 143 -2.22 5.91 -16.82
CA GLU A 143 -1.43 6.08 -18.05
C GLU A 143 -1.21 7.54 -18.49
N LEU A 144 -1.64 8.53 -17.69
CA LEU A 144 -1.40 9.95 -17.96
C LEU A 144 0.02 10.37 -17.57
N THR A 145 0.50 11.44 -18.20
CA THR A 145 1.78 12.09 -17.91
C THR A 145 1.56 13.49 -17.33
N ASP A 146 2.64 14.21 -17.01
CA ASP A 146 2.60 15.63 -16.63
C ASP A 146 2.17 16.55 -17.80
N GLN A 147 2.27 16.05 -19.04
CA GLN A 147 1.76 16.69 -20.24
C GLN A 147 0.34 16.21 -20.55
N MET A 148 -0.67 17.01 -20.19
CA MET A 148 -2.09 16.69 -20.36
C MET A 148 -2.85 17.76 -21.17
N THR A 149 -3.65 17.31 -22.13
CA THR A 149 -4.66 18.14 -22.79
C THR A 149 -5.78 18.52 -21.83
N PHE A 150 -6.68 19.42 -22.22
CA PHE A 150 -7.84 19.76 -21.39
C PHE A 150 -8.71 18.52 -21.09
N ALA A 151 -8.98 17.68 -22.09
CA ALA A 151 -9.74 16.44 -21.91
C ALA A 151 -9.04 15.45 -20.97
N ASP A 152 -7.71 15.33 -21.07
CA ASP A 152 -6.92 14.49 -20.15
C ASP A 152 -6.99 15.01 -18.72
N ARG A 153 -6.98 16.33 -18.50
CA ARG A 153 -7.14 16.93 -17.16
C ARG A 153 -8.51 16.65 -16.57
N VAL A 154 -9.58 16.69 -17.37
CA VAL A 154 -10.93 16.29 -16.93
C VAL A 154 -10.97 14.80 -16.57
N ARG A 155 -10.38 13.93 -17.40
CA ARG A 155 -10.26 12.50 -17.12
C ARG A 155 -9.49 12.27 -15.82
N ASN A 156 -8.38 12.97 -15.63
CA ASN A 156 -7.55 12.88 -14.44
C ASN A 156 -8.33 13.29 -13.19
N PHE A 157 -9.07 14.40 -13.26
CA PHE A 157 -9.92 14.85 -12.16
C PHE A 157 -10.96 13.80 -11.76
N ILE A 158 -11.62 13.16 -12.73
CA ILE A 158 -12.55 12.05 -12.48
C ILE A 158 -11.82 10.86 -11.84
N SER A 159 -10.63 10.50 -12.35
CA SER A 159 -9.78 9.46 -11.78
C SER A 159 -9.46 9.67 -10.30
N TYR A 160 -9.11 10.89 -9.89
CA TYR A 160 -8.86 11.21 -8.47
C TYR A 160 -10.09 10.90 -7.61
N HIS A 161 -11.28 11.35 -8.03
CA HIS A 161 -12.51 11.11 -7.28
C HIS A 161 -12.89 9.63 -7.18
N LEU A 162 -12.71 8.87 -8.28
CA LEU A 162 -12.96 7.42 -8.26
C LEU A 162 -11.97 6.69 -7.35
N GLN A 163 -10.70 7.10 -7.36
CA GLN A 163 -9.68 6.56 -6.47
C GLN A 163 -9.93 6.90 -5.01
N ASP A 164 -10.30 8.15 -4.69
CA ASP A 164 -10.63 8.59 -3.33
C ASP A 164 -11.80 7.77 -2.77
N TYR A 165 -12.91 7.66 -3.52
CA TYR A 165 -14.07 6.89 -3.11
C TYR A 165 -13.74 5.40 -2.86
N MET A 166 -12.96 4.81 -3.78
CA MET A 166 -12.48 3.44 -3.65
C MET A 166 -11.62 3.28 -2.38
N PHE A 167 -10.66 4.18 -2.15
CA PHE A 167 -9.75 4.12 -1.01
C PHE A 167 -10.48 4.32 0.32
N GLU A 168 -11.32 5.33 0.45
CA GLU A 168 -12.11 5.55 1.66
C GLU A 168 -12.92 4.30 2.04
N THR A 169 -13.46 3.59 1.06
CA THR A 169 -14.22 2.36 1.31
C THR A 169 -13.32 1.19 1.74
N LEU A 170 -12.14 1.05 1.15
CA LEU A 170 -11.21 -0.05 1.40
C LEU A 170 -10.41 0.12 2.70
N TRP A 171 -10.28 1.36 3.19
CA TRP A 171 -9.63 1.67 4.47
C TRP A 171 -10.54 1.53 5.69
N LYS A 172 -11.86 1.71 5.57
CA LYS A 172 -12.81 1.54 6.69
C LYS A 172 -12.61 0.26 7.52
N PRO A 173 -12.36 -0.93 6.93
CA PRO A 173 -12.11 -2.14 7.74
C PRO A 173 -10.82 -2.08 8.56
N TRP A 174 -9.84 -1.29 8.16
CA TRP A 174 -8.62 -1.08 8.94
C TRP A 174 -8.89 -0.25 10.18
N ASP A 175 -9.77 0.74 10.16
CA ASP A 175 -10.11 1.53 11.35
C ASP A 175 -10.56 0.63 12.52
N SER A 176 -11.42 -0.35 12.22
CA SER A 176 -11.85 -1.35 13.21
C SER A 176 -10.73 -2.29 13.63
N TYR A 177 -9.80 -2.63 12.73
CA TYR A 177 -8.65 -3.48 13.04
C TYR A 177 -7.68 -2.76 13.98
N TYR A 178 -7.30 -1.53 13.65
CA TYR A 178 -6.44 -0.69 14.47
C TYR A 178 -7.02 -0.45 15.86
N SER A 179 -8.33 -0.16 15.95
CA SER A 179 -9.02 0.06 17.24
C SER A 179 -9.01 -1.17 18.15
N LYS A 180 -8.83 -2.37 17.59
CA LYS A 180 -8.76 -3.62 18.35
C LYS A 180 -7.34 -3.97 18.77
N GLU A 181 -6.36 -3.71 17.89
CA GLU A 181 -4.98 -4.14 18.10
C GLU A 181 -4.15 -3.14 18.91
N LEU A 182 -4.53 -1.86 18.95
CA LEU A 182 -3.94 -0.83 19.81
C LEU A 182 -4.56 -0.85 21.21
#